data_AF-A0A4R6XCL6-F1
#
_entry.id   AF-A0A4R6XCL6-F1
#
_cell.length_a   1.000
_cell.length_b   1.000
_cell.length_c   1.000
_cell.angle_alpha   90.00
_cell.angle_beta   90.00
_cell.angle_gamma   90.00
#
_symmetry.space_group_name_H-M   'P 1'
#
loop_
_entity.id
_entity.type
_entity.pdbx_description
1 polymer ?
#
loop_
_entity_poly.entity_id
_entity_poly.type
_entity_poly.pdbx_seq_one_letter_code
_entity_poly.pdbx_strand_id
1 'polypeptide(L)'
;MVNQDRRKFVKRGLFGLAVLPFGMGALTQQAFAALPMLDVNAPNAKALAYTPDAASAASHAAFKAGSNCSNCNFFNAATGACPLFAGHAVEANGWCQAWVKKP
;
A
#
# COMPACT_ATOMS: atom_id res chain seq x y z
N MET A 1 48.74 23.94 12.93
CA MET A 1 47.91 22.96 13.66
C MET A 1 46.76 23.71 14.32
N VAL A 2 45.54 23.33 13.93
CA VAL A 2 44.25 23.46 14.65
C VAL A 2 43.78 24.85 15.13
N ASN A 3 43.02 25.47 14.22
CA ASN A 3 41.80 26.25 14.39
C ASN A 3 41.11 26.18 15.78
N GLN A 4 41.14 27.27 16.57
CA GLN A 4 40.38 27.42 17.82
C GLN A 4 39.36 28.59 17.83
N ASP A 5 39.19 29.33 16.74
CA ASP A 5 38.24 30.46 16.68
C ASP A 5 36.76 30.07 16.47
N ARG A 6 36.46 28.78 16.28
CA ARG A 6 35.10 28.31 15.92
C ARG A 6 34.19 28.02 17.12
N ARG A 7 34.68 28.08 18.36
CA ARG A 7 33.95 27.57 19.55
C ARG A 7 33.39 28.63 20.50
N LYS A 8 33.64 29.93 20.27
CA LYS A 8 33.22 30.98 21.21
C LYS A 8 32.00 31.79 20.78
N PHE A 9 31.50 31.62 19.56
CA PHE A 9 30.39 32.44 19.05
C PHE A 9 28.98 31.83 19.22
N VAL A 10 28.86 30.56 19.60
CA VAL A 10 27.56 29.85 19.67
C VAL A 10 26.85 29.98 21.04
N LYS A 11 27.42 30.73 22.00
CA LYS A 11 26.89 30.80 23.37
C LYS A 11 26.03 32.03 23.72
N ARG A 12 25.53 32.81 22.76
CA ARG A 12 24.67 33.96 23.08
C ARG A 12 23.51 34.12 22.10
N GLY A 13 22.33 33.69 22.53
CA GLY A 13 21.09 33.87 21.79
C GLY A 13 19.87 33.27 22.49
N LEU A 14 19.77 33.40 23.82
CA LEU A 14 18.49 33.27 24.52
C LEU A 14 17.75 34.60 24.32
N PHE A 15 16.49 34.57 23.86
CA PHE A 15 15.40 35.56 24.03
C PHE A 15 14.52 35.61 22.78
N GLY A 16 13.28 35.13 22.88
CA GLY A 16 12.26 35.27 21.86
C GLY A 16 10.92 34.65 22.29
N LEU A 17 10.11 35.44 23.02
CA LEU A 17 8.68 35.15 23.22
C LEU A 17 7.95 35.19 21.87
N ALA A 18 7.31 34.10 21.47
CA ALA A 18 6.37 34.09 20.35
C ALA A 18 5.09 33.35 20.76
N VAL A 19 4.00 34.11 20.89
CA VAL A 19 2.63 33.63 20.96
C VAL A 19 2.27 33.01 19.61
N LEU A 20 1.90 31.73 19.58
CA LEU A 20 1.33 31.09 18.38
C LEU A 20 -0.15 30.81 18.63
N PRO A 21 -1.06 31.27 17.74
CA PRO A 21 -2.48 31.02 17.87
C PRO A 21 -2.73 29.53 17.64
N PHE A 22 -3.72 28.99 18.36
CA PHE A 22 -4.31 27.68 18.13
C PHE A 22 -4.65 27.52 16.64
N GLY A 23 -3.76 26.89 15.88
CA GLY A 23 -3.98 26.53 14.50
C GLY A 23 -4.98 25.39 14.47
N MET A 24 -6.17 25.67 13.95
CA MET A 24 -7.17 24.68 13.56
C MET A 24 -6.47 23.56 12.79
N GLY A 25 -6.33 22.40 13.44
CA GLY A 25 -5.88 21.18 12.79
C GLY A 25 -6.93 20.78 11.77
N ALA A 26 -6.78 21.25 10.53
CA ALA A 26 -7.50 20.70 9.40
C ALA A 26 -7.12 19.23 9.30
N LEU A 27 -7.99 18.38 9.86
CA LEU A 27 -8.03 16.95 9.58
C LEU A 27 -8.19 16.82 8.08
N THR A 28 -7.07 16.68 7.39
CA THR A 28 -7.04 16.25 6.00
C THR A 28 -7.55 14.82 6.01
N GLN A 29 -8.85 14.64 5.81
CA GLN A 29 -9.38 13.36 5.40
C GLN A 29 -8.72 13.06 4.06
N GLN A 30 -7.65 12.27 4.10
CA GLN A 30 -7.06 11.71 2.90
C GLN A 30 -8.13 10.81 2.28
N ALA A 31 -8.90 11.36 1.34
CA ALA A 31 -9.74 10.58 0.47
C ALA A 31 -8.80 9.71 -0.35
N PHE A 32 -8.57 8.47 0.10
CA PHE A 32 -7.89 7.47 -0.70
C PHE A 32 -8.73 7.28 -1.96
N ALA A 33 -8.26 7.82 -3.08
CA ALA A 33 -8.86 7.55 -4.37
C ALA A 33 -8.93 6.03 -4.55
N ALA A 34 -10.13 5.51 -4.81
CA ALA A 34 -10.31 4.09 -5.06
C ALA A 34 -9.42 3.68 -6.25
N LEU A 35 -8.61 2.63 -6.06
CA LEU A 35 -7.75 2.12 -7.13
C LEU A 35 -8.62 1.58 -8.26
N PRO A 36 -8.24 1.81 -9.53
CA PRO A 36 -8.94 1.19 -10.66
C PRO A 36 -8.82 -0.33 -10.56
N MET A 37 -9.90 -1.04 -10.90
CA MET A 37 -9.87 -2.50 -10.95
C MET A 37 -8.88 -2.99 -12.01
N LEU A 38 -8.22 -4.09 -11.72
CA LEU A 38 -7.29 -4.74 -12.63
C LEU A 38 -8.03 -5.27 -13.86
N ASP A 39 -7.57 -4.90 -15.04
CA ASP A 39 -8.02 -5.52 -16.28
C ASP A 39 -7.47 -6.95 -16.36
N VAL A 40 -8.36 -7.93 -16.50
CA VAL A 40 -8.02 -9.35 -16.70
C VAL A 40 -7.15 -9.59 -17.93
N ASN A 41 -7.18 -8.67 -18.89
CA ASN A 41 -6.38 -8.73 -20.10
C ASN A 41 -4.99 -8.13 -19.97
N ALA A 42 -4.70 -7.43 -18.86
CA ALA A 42 -3.40 -6.81 -18.64
C ALA A 42 -2.28 -7.86 -18.64
N PRO A 43 -1.06 -7.54 -19.14
CA PRO A 43 0.03 -8.50 -19.24
C PRO A 43 0.39 -9.17 -17.90
N ASN A 44 0.36 -8.41 -16.80
CA ASN A 44 0.60 -8.92 -15.45
C ASN A 44 -0.54 -9.81 -14.93
N ALA A 45 -1.80 -9.48 -15.25
CA ALA A 45 -2.97 -10.31 -14.92
C ALA A 45 -2.86 -11.67 -15.61
N LYS A 46 -2.58 -11.69 -16.93
CA LYS A 46 -2.40 -12.93 -17.69
C LYS A 46 -1.19 -13.74 -17.22
N ALA A 47 -0.06 -13.10 -16.93
CA ALA A 47 1.15 -13.76 -16.46
C ALA A 47 0.94 -14.51 -15.13
N LEU A 48 0.02 -14.03 -14.29
CA LEU A 48 -0.33 -14.65 -13.01
C LEU A 48 -1.64 -15.46 -13.06
N ALA A 49 -2.20 -15.68 -14.25
CA ALA A 49 -3.50 -16.34 -14.42
C ALA A 49 -4.59 -15.75 -13.50
N TYR A 50 -4.64 -14.42 -13.40
CA TYR A 50 -5.63 -13.73 -12.58
C TYR A 50 -7.03 -13.91 -13.15
N THR A 51 -7.98 -14.21 -12.26
CA THR A 51 -9.41 -14.22 -12.52
C THR A 51 -10.13 -13.44 -11.42
N PRO A 52 -11.17 -12.64 -11.75
CA PRO A 52 -11.98 -11.95 -10.75
C PRO A 52 -12.85 -12.91 -9.94
N ASP A 53 -13.00 -14.16 -10.39
CA ASP A 53 -13.75 -15.22 -9.71
C ASP A 53 -12.87 -16.47 -9.52
N ALA A 54 -12.67 -16.86 -8.26
CA ALA A 54 -11.91 -18.04 -7.87
C ALA A 54 -12.54 -19.35 -8.37
N ALA A 55 -13.86 -19.43 -8.58
CA ALA A 55 -14.47 -20.64 -9.13
C ALA A 55 -13.99 -20.92 -10.56
N SER A 56 -13.71 -19.87 -11.33
CA SER A 56 -13.12 -19.96 -12.67
C SER A 56 -11.67 -20.44 -12.67
N ALA A 57 -10.98 -20.39 -11.52
CA ALA A 57 -9.62 -20.92 -11.37
C ALA A 57 -9.56 -22.41 -10.99
N ALA A 58 -10.70 -23.07 -10.77
CA ALA A 58 -10.75 -24.44 -10.26
C ALA A 58 -9.99 -25.49 -11.10
N SER A 59 -9.82 -25.23 -12.40
CA SER A 59 -9.07 -26.10 -13.33
C SER A 59 -7.56 -25.86 -13.32
N HIS A 60 -7.08 -24.80 -12.65
CA HIS A 60 -5.67 -24.45 -12.63
C HIS A 60 -4.90 -25.36 -11.65
N ALA A 61 -3.75 -25.90 -12.07
CA ALA A 61 -2.97 -26.85 -11.26
C ALA A 61 -2.53 -26.31 -9.89
N ALA A 62 -2.29 -25.00 -9.79
CA ALA A 62 -1.94 -24.31 -8.55
C ALA A 62 -3.14 -23.94 -7.65
N PHE A 63 -4.38 -24.09 -8.13
CA PHE A 63 -5.56 -23.71 -7.38
C PHE A 63 -5.81 -24.65 -6.20
N LYS A 64 -6.25 -24.10 -5.08
CA LYS A 64 -6.65 -24.85 -3.90
C LYS A 64 -8.10 -24.51 -3.57
N ALA A 65 -8.92 -25.50 -3.23
CA ALA A 65 -10.32 -25.23 -2.90
C ALA A 65 -10.43 -24.19 -1.77
N GLY A 66 -11.23 -23.15 -2.01
CA GLY A 66 -11.38 -22.02 -1.10
C GLY A 66 -10.27 -20.97 -1.16
N SER A 67 -9.24 -21.09 -2.02
CA SER A 67 -8.26 -20.02 -2.21
C SER A 67 -8.86 -18.85 -2.98
N ASN A 68 -8.82 -17.65 -2.39
CA ASN A 68 -9.23 -16.41 -3.05
C ASN A 68 -8.41 -15.21 -2.52
N CYS A 69 -8.56 -14.04 -3.13
CA CYS A 69 -7.87 -12.83 -2.70
C CYS A 69 -8.18 -12.48 -1.24
N SER A 70 -9.43 -12.63 -0.77
CA SER A 70 -9.82 -12.28 0.60
C SER A 70 -9.00 -13.00 1.68
N ASN A 71 -8.60 -14.25 1.43
CA ASN A 71 -7.73 -15.04 2.33
C ASN A 71 -6.26 -15.14 1.87
N CYS A 72 -5.87 -14.34 0.88
CA CYS A 72 -4.50 -14.24 0.39
C CYS A 72 -3.66 -13.29 1.23
N ASN A 73 -2.40 -13.65 1.52
CA ASN A 73 -1.44 -12.87 2.31
C ASN A 73 -1.17 -11.48 1.71
N PHE A 74 -1.27 -11.35 0.39
CA PHE A 74 -0.96 -10.10 -0.32
C PHE A 74 -2.14 -9.13 -0.44
N PHE A 75 -3.36 -9.57 -0.13
CA PHE A 75 -4.56 -8.76 -0.35
C PHE A 75 -4.81 -7.78 0.81
N ASN A 76 -4.88 -6.49 0.48
CA ASN A 76 -5.32 -5.44 1.38
C ASN A 76 -6.84 -5.29 1.31
N ALA A 77 -7.55 -5.72 2.37
CA ALA A 77 -9.01 -5.66 2.42
C ALA A 77 -9.59 -4.24 2.53
N ALA A 78 -8.80 -3.25 2.98
CA ALA A 78 -9.26 -1.86 3.10
C ALA A 78 -9.27 -1.14 1.75
N THR A 79 -8.37 -1.51 0.83
CA THR A 79 -8.19 -0.82 -0.45
C THR A 79 -8.44 -1.69 -1.68
N GLY A 80 -8.54 -3.01 -1.51
CA GLY A 80 -8.56 -3.97 -2.62
C GLY A 80 -7.19 -4.16 -3.29
N ALA A 81 -6.14 -3.49 -2.81
CA ALA A 81 -4.83 -3.53 -3.44
C ALA A 81 -4.15 -4.90 -3.26
N CYS A 82 -3.41 -5.32 -4.29
CA CYS A 82 -2.47 -6.42 -4.23
C CYS A 82 -1.10 -5.93 -4.74
N PRO A 83 0.01 -6.08 -4.00
CA PRO A 83 1.33 -5.60 -4.40
C PRO A 83 1.84 -6.21 -5.71
N LEU A 84 1.31 -7.36 -6.14
CA LEU A 84 1.62 -7.98 -7.43
C LEU A 84 0.98 -7.23 -8.61
N PHE A 85 -0.04 -6.43 -8.34
CA PHE A 85 -0.80 -5.65 -9.32
C PHE A 85 -0.74 -4.17 -8.93
N ALA A 86 0.47 -3.60 -8.97
CA ALA A 86 0.72 -2.22 -8.56
C ALA A 86 -0.21 -1.23 -9.29
N GLY A 87 -0.80 -0.30 -8.53
CA GLY A 87 -1.71 0.70 -9.06
C GLY A 87 -3.14 0.21 -9.34
N HIS A 88 -3.43 -1.06 -9.07
CA HIS A 88 -4.75 -1.64 -9.31
C HIS A 88 -5.32 -2.32 -8.06
N ALA A 89 -6.65 -2.36 -8.00
CA ALA A 89 -7.38 -3.22 -7.08
C ALA A 89 -7.74 -4.56 -7.74
N VAL A 90 -7.89 -5.59 -6.93
CA VAL A 90 -8.38 -6.92 -7.34
C VAL A 90 -9.65 -7.27 -6.60
N GLU A 91 -10.43 -8.16 -7.20
CA GLU A 91 -11.65 -8.66 -6.58
C GLU A 91 -11.32 -9.52 -5.36
N ALA A 92 -12.04 -9.32 -4.25
CA ALA A 92 -11.84 -10.11 -3.04
C ALA A 92 -12.12 -11.61 -3.27
N ASN A 93 -13.06 -11.91 -4.16
CA ASN A 93 -13.38 -13.28 -4.60
C ASN A 93 -12.51 -13.77 -5.76
N GLY A 94 -11.57 -12.97 -6.23
CA GLY A 94 -10.66 -13.32 -7.30
C GLY A 94 -9.56 -14.29 -6.86
N TRP A 95 -8.75 -14.70 -7.83
CA TRP A 95 -7.63 -15.62 -7.61
C TRP A 95 -6.52 -15.36 -8.63
N CYS A 96 -5.27 -15.64 -8.24
CA CYS A 96 -4.13 -15.72 -9.16
C CYS A 96 -3.19 -16.84 -8.69
N GLN A 97 -2.32 -17.32 -9.58
CA GLN A 97 -1.40 -18.43 -9.30
C GLN A 97 -0.39 -18.14 -8.18
N ALA A 98 -0.16 -16.86 -7.87
CA ALA A 98 0.70 -16.41 -6.77
C ALA A 98 -0.05 -16.36 -5.42
N TRP A 99 -1.23 -16.97 -5.33
CA TRP A 99 -1.98 -17.05 -4.08
C TRP A 99 -1.15 -17.73 -2.98
N VAL A 100 -1.11 -17.08 -1.82
CA VAL A 100 -0.48 -17.61 -0.61
C VAL A 100 -1.45 -17.39 0.54
N LYS A 101 -1.70 -18.44 1.33
CA LYS A 101 -2.58 -18.35 2.50
C LYS A 101 -2.07 -17.28 3.47
N LYS A 102 -2.97 -16.45 4.00
CA LYS A 102 -2.65 -15.62 5.18
C LYS A 102 -2.14 -16.51 6.33
N PRO A 103 -1.07 -16.09 7.04
CA PRO A 103 -0.60 -16.77 8.23
C PRO A 103 -1.67 -16.79 9.33
#